data_AF-A0A0D7KMF2-F1
#
_entry.id   AF-A0A0D7KMF2-F1
#
_cell.length_a   1.000
_cell.length_b   1.000
_cell.length_c   1.000
_cell.angle_alpha   90.00
_cell.angle_beta   90.00
_cell.angle_gamma   90.00
#
_symmetry.space_group_name_H-M   'P 1'
#
loop_
_entity.id
_entity.type
_entity.pdbx_description
1 polymer ?
#
loop_
_entity_poly.entity_id
_entity_poly.type
_entity_poly.pdbx_seq_one_letter_code
_entity_poly.pdbx_strand_id
1 'polypeptide(L)'
;GWHCTDGNGPGNSTSIGIEVCMYDGMNEEGAWKNAAWLVAKLLKRHGLTLQRVVPHGHWTKKNCPSRILPHWSKFLNMIDREMISQGKPQQPAPKPEPSKDVVTIEVDGKQVKDGILVNNITYAPVRSIAEACGLQVGWDQSAKKVTLTKGAAL
;
A
#
# COMPACT_ATOMS: atom_id res chain seq x y z
N GLY A 1 -21.74 8.89 9.96
CA GLY A 1 -22.22 9.76 8.87
C GLY A 1 -23.65 9.38 8.54
N TRP A 2 -24.20 9.82 7.41
CA TRP A 2 -25.54 9.38 6.95
C TRP A 2 -25.39 8.42 5.77
N HIS A 3 -25.36 7.11 6.05
CA HIS A 3 -25.13 6.08 5.03
C HIS A 3 -25.90 4.76 5.28
N CYS A 4 -26.27 4.44 6.53
CA CYS A 4 -26.92 3.18 6.87
C CYS A 4 -28.46 3.19 6.81
N THR A 5 -29.10 4.35 6.58
CA THR A 5 -30.58 4.48 6.57
C THR A 5 -31.27 3.98 7.86
N ASP A 6 -30.57 4.02 8.99
CA ASP A 6 -31.06 3.58 10.29
C ASP A 6 -31.34 4.75 11.26
N GLY A 7 -31.57 5.96 10.73
CA GLY A 7 -31.81 7.15 11.54
C GLY A 7 -30.59 7.47 12.43
N ASN A 8 -30.83 7.70 13.73
CA ASN A 8 -29.76 7.84 14.72
C ASN A 8 -29.19 6.49 15.21
N GLY A 9 -29.47 5.40 14.49
CA GLY A 9 -29.03 4.06 14.82
C GLY A 9 -27.50 3.86 14.78
N PRO A 10 -27.04 2.68 15.22
CA PRO A 10 -25.63 2.37 15.37
C PRO A 10 -24.87 2.33 14.04
N GLY A 11 -25.52 2.03 12.92
CA GLY A 11 -24.90 2.07 11.59
C GLY A 11 -24.40 3.46 11.26
N ASN A 12 -25.23 4.49 11.44
CA ASN A 12 -24.83 5.88 11.17
C ASN A 12 -23.88 6.49 12.23
N SER A 13 -24.05 6.10 13.50
CA SER A 13 -23.37 6.77 14.63
C SER A 13 -22.09 6.08 15.10
N THR A 14 -21.93 4.78 14.85
CA THR A 14 -20.82 3.98 15.40
C THR A 14 -20.06 3.15 14.36
N SER A 15 -20.33 3.36 13.06
CA SER A 15 -19.62 2.65 11.98
C SER A 15 -18.97 3.60 10.98
N ILE A 16 -18.02 3.06 10.21
CA ILE A 16 -17.36 3.75 9.10
C ILE A 16 -17.96 3.19 7.81
N GLY A 17 -18.67 4.03 7.06
CA GLY A 17 -19.15 3.69 5.71
C GLY A 17 -17.99 3.66 4.71
N ILE A 18 -17.88 2.57 3.95
CA ILE A 18 -16.89 2.40 2.87
C ILE A 18 -17.65 2.12 1.59
N GLU A 19 -17.55 3.03 0.63
CA GLU A 19 -18.16 2.90 -0.69
C GLU A 19 -17.17 2.31 -1.69
N VAL A 20 -17.66 1.43 -2.56
CA VAL A 20 -16.88 0.83 -3.64
C VAL A 20 -17.56 1.17 -4.96
N CYS A 21 -16.82 1.80 -5.86
CA CYS A 21 -17.33 2.18 -7.18
C CYS A 21 -17.84 0.97 -7.96
N MET A 22 -18.83 1.20 -8.84
CA MET A 22 -19.49 0.15 -9.64
C MET A 22 -19.81 0.60 -11.08
N TYR A 23 -18.98 1.45 -11.68
CA TYR A 23 -19.20 1.91 -13.06
C TYR A 23 -18.92 0.78 -14.07
N ASP A 24 -19.58 0.81 -15.22
CA ASP A 24 -19.47 -0.26 -16.21
C ASP A 24 -18.09 -0.29 -16.89
N GLY A 25 -17.53 -1.49 -17.05
CA GLY A 25 -16.18 -1.70 -17.59
C GLY A 25 -15.04 -1.48 -16.59
N MET A 26 -15.33 -1.23 -15.31
CA MET A 26 -14.29 -1.11 -14.30
C MET A 26 -13.60 -2.45 -13.96
N ASN A 27 -12.37 -2.36 -13.44
CA ASN A 27 -11.74 -3.50 -12.78
C ASN A 27 -12.35 -3.70 -11.37
N GLU A 28 -13.45 -4.46 -11.30
CA GLU A 28 -14.16 -4.72 -10.05
C GLU A 28 -13.28 -5.41 -9.00
N GLU A 29 -12.55 -6.45 -9.38
CA GLU A 29 -11.70 -7.18 -8.44
C GLU A 29 -10.58 -6.29 -7.89
N GLY A 30 -10.02 -5.39 -8.72
CA GLY A 30 -9.07 -4.38 -8.28
C GLY A 30 -9.68 -3.42 -7.24
N ALA A 31 -10.91 -2.96 -7.46
CA ALA A 31 -11.62 -2.12 -6.50
C ALA A 31 -11.91 -2.86 -5.18
N TRP A 32 -12.26 -4.15 -5.24
CA TRP A 32 -12.49 -4.97 -4.05
C TRP A 32 -11.19 -5.21 -3.28
N LYS A 33 -10.05 -5.43 -3.96
CA LYS A 33 -8.73 -5.53 -3.32
C LYS A 33 -8.36 -4.23 -2.60
N ASN A 34 -8.56 -3.08 -3.23
CA ASN A 34 -8.29 -1.78 -2.61
C ASN A 34 -9.19 -1.53 -1.39
N ALA A 35 -10.48 -1.86 -1.49
CA ALA A 35 -11.41 -1.78 -0.37
C ALA A 35 -11.00 -2.72 0.77
N ALA A 36 -10.63 -3.97 0.47
CA ALA A 36 -10.16 -4.94 1.46
C ALA A 36 -8.91 -4.46 2.20
N TRP A 37 -7.95 -3.86 1.47
CA TRP A 37 -6.77 -3.23 2.06
C TRP A 37 -7.14 -2.11 3.03
N LEU A 38 -8.06 -1.21 2.63
CA LEU A 38 -8.52 -0.11 3.48
C LEU A 38 -9.25 -0.63 4.73
N VAL A 39 -10.14 -1.60 4.58
CA VAL A 39 -10.85 -2.24 5.69
C VAL A 39 -9.84 -2.84 6.67
N ALA A 40 -8.88 -3.63 6.20
CA ALA A 40 -7.85 -4.22 7.06
C ALA A 40 -7.04 -3.14 7.81
N LYS A 41 -6.69 -2.03 7.13
CA LYS A 41 -6.01 -0.90 7.77
C LYS A 41 -6.82 -0.26 8.89
N LEU A 42 -8.13 -0.09 8.68
CA LEU A 42 -9.04 0.47 9.67
C LEU A 42 -9.25 -0.49 10.85
N LEU A 43 -9.44 -1.78 10.57
CA LEU A 43 -9.53 -2.81 11.61
C LEU A 43 -8.29 -2.79 12.53
N LYS A 44 -7.08 -2.79 11.94
CA LYS A 44 -5.82 -2.70 12.70
C LYS A 44 -5.73 -1.40 13.50
N ARG A 45 -6.05 -0.26 12.90
CA ARG A 45 -5.98 1.05 13.57
C ARG A 45 -6.91 1.16 14.77
N HIS A 46 -8.10 0.55 14.69
CA HIS A 46 -9.13 0.65 15.72
C HIS A 46 -9.17 -0.58 16.66
N GLY A 47 -8.25 -1.54 16.50
CA GLY A 47 -8.23 -2.76 17.32
C GLY A 47 -9.46 -3.66 17.12
N LEU A 48 -10.03 -3.66 15.92
CA LEU A 48 -11.23 -4.43 15.57
C LEU A 48 -10.87 -5.70 14.81
N THR A 49 -11.74 -6.70 14.90
CA THR A 49 -11.60 -7.99 14.19
C THR A 49 -12.55 -8.06 13.00
N LEU A 50 -12.33 -9.06 12.12
CA LEU A 50 -13.14 -9.28 10.91
C LEU A 50 -14.65 -9.41 11.21
N GLN A 51 -15.04 -9.83 12.42
CA GLN A 51 -16.44 -9.93 12.86
C GLN A 51 -17.18 -8.58 12.87
N ARG A 52 -16.45 -7.46 12.90
CA ARG A 52 -17.03 -6.12 12.85
C ARG A 52 -17.26 -5.60 11.42
N VAL A 53 -16.87 -6.38 10.40
CA VAL A 53 -17.15 -6.06 9.00
C VAL A 53 -18.52 -6.63 8.63
N VAL A 54 -19.48 -5.73 8.39
CA VAL A 54 -20.85 -6.09 8.05
C VAL A 54 -21.27 -5.41 6.74
N PRO A 55 -22.12 -6.05 5.92
CA PRO A 55 -22.73 -5.38 4.77
C PRO A 55 -23.76 -4.36 5.25
N HIS A 56 -24.16 -3.43 4.38
CA HIS A 56 -25.23 -2.48 4.71
C HIS A 56 -26.55 -3.19 5.06
N GLY A 57 -26.79 -4.35 4.43
CA GLY A 57 -27.85 -5.32 4.74
C GLY A 57 -28.02 -5.70 6.23
N HIS A 58 -26.95 -5.58 7.03
CA HIS A 58 -26.99 -5.83 8.48
C HIS A 58 -27.79 -4.78 9.25
N TRP A 59 -27.70 -3.52 8.84
CA TRP A 59 -28.37 -2.40 9.52
C TRP A 59 -29.81 -2.22 9.04
N THR A 60 -30.01 -2.38 7.73
CA THR A 60 -31.31 -2.31 7.07
C THR A 60 -31.36 -3.41 6.03
N LYS A 61 -32.51 -4.05 5.79
CA LYS A 61 -32.66 -5.23 4.88
C LYS A 61 -32.47 -4.89 3.39
N LYS A 62 -31.54 -4.01 3.04
CA LYS A 62 -31.17 -3.59 1.70
C LYS A 62 -30.17 -4.56 1.08
N ASN A 63 -30.28 -4.79 -0.22
CA ASN A 63 -29.32 -5.56 -1.00
C ASN A 63 -28.09 -4.70 -1.37
N CYS A 64 -27.29 -4.34 -0.36
CA CYS A 64 -26.11 -3.50 -0.52
C CYS A 64 -24.97 -4.05 0.37
N PRO A 65 -23.74 -4.18 -0.13
CA PRO A 65 -23.25 -3.84 -1.48
C PRO A 65 -23.64 -4.88 -2.56
N SER A 66 -24.38 -4.47 -3.59
CA SER A 66 -25.01 -5.41 -4.55
C SER A 66 -24.02 -6.26 -5.36
N ARG A 67 -22.87 -5.70 -5.78
CA ARG A 67 -21.85 -6.44 -6.55
C ARG A 67 -20.95 -7.32 -5.67
N ILE A 68 -20.77 -6.98 -4.40
CA ILE A 68 -19.90 -7.73 -3.46
C ILE A 68 -20.69 -8.78 -2.68
N LEU A 69 -21.96 -8.53 -2.34
CA LEU A 69 -22.75 -9.39 -1.47
C LEU A 69 -22.86 -10.85 -1.96
N PRO A 70 -23.03 -11.15 -3.27
CA PRO A 70 -22.97 -12.52 -3.80
C PRO A 70 -21.60 -13.21 -3.59
N HIS A 71 -20.54 -12.43 -3.37
CA HIS A 71 -19.17 -12.86 -3.17
C HIS A 71 -18.64 -12.50 -1.77
N TRP A 72 -19.52 -12.34 -0.78
CA TRP A 72 -19.15 -11.81 0.54
C TRP A 72 -18.01 -12.58 1.20
N SER A 73 -18.04 -13.92 1.14
CA SER A 73 -16.95 -14.75 1.67
C SER A 73 -15.61 -14.51 0.96
N LYS A 74 -15.62 -14.29 -0.37
CA LYS A 74 -14.40 -13.92 -1.13
C LYS A 74 -13.84 -12.58 -0.62
N PHE A 75 -14.71 -11.61 -0.37
CA PHE A 75 -14.31 -10.30 0.14
C PHE A 75 -13.76 -10.37 1.58
N LEU A 76 -14.41 -11.11 2.47
CA LEU A 76 -13.89 -11.35 3.83
C LEU A 76 -12.51 -12.01 3.81
N ASN A 77 -12.29 -12.99 2.91
CA ASN A 77 -10.99 -13.62 2.73
C ASN A 77 -9.91 -12.65 2.20
N MET A 78 -10.27 -11.69 1.34
CA MET A 78 -9.34 -10.64 0.92
C MET A 78 -8.90 -9.77 2.11
N ILE A 79 -9.85 -9.37 2.96
CA ILE A 79 -9.57 -8.58 4.16
C ILE A 79 -8.68 -9.36 5.11
N ASP A 80 -8.98 -10.63 5.37
CA ASP A 80 -8.19 -11.49 6.26
C ASP A 80 -6.73 -11.62 5.77
N ARG A 81 -6.54 -11.82 4.47
CA ARG A 81 -5.20 -11.83 3.86
C ARG A 81 -4.46 -10.51 4.03
N GLU A 82 -5.14 -9.37 3.91
CA GLU A 82 -4.55 -8.05 4.15
C GLU A 82 -4.24 -7.82 5.64
N MET A 83 -5.06 -8.32 6.56
CA MET A 83 -4.79 -8.27 8.00
C MET A 83 -3.52 -9.06 8.35
N ILE A 84 -3.34 -10.24 7.77
CA ILE A 84 -2.13 -11.08 7.91
C ILE A 84 -0.92 -10.39 7.27
N SER A 85 -1.07 -9.81 6.07
CA SER A 85 0.02 -9.16 5.33
C SER A 85 0.59 -7.94 6.07
N GLN A 86 -0.26 -7.22 6.81
CA GLN A 86 0.11 -6.04 7.59
C GLN A 86 1.00 -6.32 8.83
N GLY A 87 1.35 -7.58 9.09
CA GLY A 87 2.45 -7.97 9.99
C GLY A 87 3.84 -7.76 9.38
N LYS A 88 3.93 -7.49 8.07
CA LYS A 88 5.18 -7.13 7.38
C LYS A 88 5.25 -5.61 7.20
N PRO A 89 6.45 -4.97 7.28
CA PRO A 89 6.60 -3.55 6.98
C PRO A 89 5.97 -3.26 5.63
N GLN A 90 5.05 -2.30 5.59
CA GLN A 90 4.40 -1.93 4.35
C GLN A 90 5.45 -1.37 3.40
N GLN A 91 5.74 -2.08 2.32
CA GLN A 91 6.27 -1.41 1.14
C GLN A 91 5.17 -0.43 0.68
N PRO A 92 5.51 0.84 0.38
CA PRO A 92 4.54 1.80 -0.16
C PRO A 92 3.77 1.15 -1.30
N ALA A 93 2.46 1.43 -1.41
CA ALA A 93 1.66 0.98 -2.54
C ALA A 93 2.44 1.19 -3.85
N PRO A 94 2.43 0.26 -4.82
CA PRO A 94 2.94 0.56 -6.14
C PRO A 94 2.11 1.73 -6.67
N LYS A 95 2.66 2.94 -6.56
CA LYS A 95 2.27 4.07 -7.40
C LYS A 95 2.33 3.53 -8.83
N PRO A 96 1.36 3.80 -9.73
CA PRO A 96 1.47 3.38 -11.13
C PRO A 96 2.88 3.75 -11.58
N GLU A 97 3.71 2.73 -11.82
CA GLU A 97 5.13 2.98 -12.07
C GLU A 97 5.18 3.74 -13.39
N PRO A 98 5.68 5.00 -13.43
CA PRO A 98 6.05 5.58 -14.70
C PRO A 98 7.04 4.60 -15.35
N SER A 99 6.92 4.34 -16.66
CA SER A 99 7.81 3.40 -17.35
C SER A 99 9.25 3.78 -17.04
N LYS A 100 9.94 2.94 -16.26
CA LYS A 100 11.31 3.21 -15.84
C LYS A 100 12.19 2.88 -17.03
N ASP A 101 12.57 3.89 -17.78
CA ASP A 101 13.69 3.73 -18.69
C ASP A 101 14.93 3.45 -17.82
N VAL A 102 15.59 2.33 -18.11
CA VAL A 102 16.79 1.90 -17.41
C VAL A 102 17.96 2.71 -17.98
N VAL A 103 18.77 3.29 -17.09
CA VAL A 103 19.95 4.06 -17.48
C VAL A 103 21.20 3.45 -16.86
N THR A 104 22.28 3.36 -17.62
CA THR A 104 23.56 2.83 -17.13
C THR A 104 24.25 3.87 -16.24
N ILE A 105 24.69 3.48 -15.04
CA ILE A 105 25.52 4.33 -14.17
C ILE A 105 26.96 3.82 -14.20
N GLU A 106 27.87 4.71 -14.58
CA GLU A 106 29.32 4.44 -14.61
C GLU A 106 30.06 5.35 -13.63
N VAL A 107 31.10 4.80 -13.00
CA VAL A 107 32.08 5.54 -12.21
C VAL A 107 33.45 5.20 -12.79
N ASP A 108 34.24 6.22 -13.13
CA ASP A 108 35.56 6.09 -13.76
C ASP A 108 35.57 5.20 -15.03
N GLY A 109 34.51 5.29 -15.84
CA GLY A 109 34.36 4.55 -17.10
C GLY A 109 33.99 3.07 -16.93
N LYS A 110 33.62 2.64 -15.72
CA LYS A 110 33.13 1.28 -15.45
C LYS A 110 31.69 1.34 -14.96
N GLN A 111 30.82 0.53 -15.57
CA GLN A 111 29.45 0.35 -15.08
C GLN A 111 29.46 -0.20 -13.66
N VAL A 112 28.83 0.54 -12.74
CA VAL A 112 28.68 0.14 -11.34
C VAL A 112 27.31 -0.47 -11.07
N LYS A 113 26.26 0.06 -11.72
CA LYS A 113 24.89 -0.45 -11.62
C LYS A 113 23.99 0.24 -12.64
N ASP A 114 22.78 -0.27 -12.80
CA ASP A 114 21.70 0.43 -13.48
C ASP A 114 21.00 1.40 -12.52
N GLY A 115 20.62 2.56 -13.05
CA GLY A 115 19.73 3.55 -12.44
C GLY A 115 18.37 3.55 -13.13
N ILE A 116 17.49 4.44 -12.68
CA ILE A 116 16.15 4.60 -13.25
C ILE A 116 15.95 6.05 -13.68
N LEU A 117 15.37 6.26 -14.86
CA LEU A 117 14.88 7.55 -15.28
C LEU A 117 13.41 7.69 -14.88
N VAL A 118 13.10 8.71 -14.09
CA VAL A 118 11.74 9.01 -13.67
C VAL A 118 11.49 10.50 -13.87
N ASN A 119 10.53 10.86 -14.73
CA ASN A 119 10.18 12.26 -15.02
C ASN A 119 11.40 13.12 -15.42
N ASN A 120 12.24 12.60 -16.33
CA ASN A 120 13.47 13.25 -16.79
C ASN A 120 14.52 13.50 -15.69
N ILE A 121 14.39 12.81 -14.54
CA ILE A 121 15.38 12.80 -13.46
C ILE A 121 15.98 11.41 -13.38
N THR A 122 17.31 11.34 -13.48
CA THR A 122 18.05 10.10 -13.30
C THR A 122 18.30 9.84 -11.82
N TYR A 123 17.84 8.69 -11.34
CA TYR A 123 18.10 8.20 -9.99
C TYR A 123 19.17 7.12 -10.06
N ALA A 124 20.27 7.36 -9.36
CA ALA A 124 21.38 6.42 -9.28
C ALA A 124 21.47 5.78 -7.88
N PRO A 125 21.88 4.51 -7.78
CA PRO A 125 22.04 3.84 -6.49
C PRO A 125 23.26 4.37 -5.75
N VAL A 126 23.01 5.26 -4.78
CA VAL A 126 24.05 5.94 -3.98
C VAL A 126 25.06 4.98 -3.35
N ARG A 127 24.62 3.80 -2.92
CA ARG A 127 25.50 2.78 -2.31
C ARG A 127 26.54 2.27 -3.30
N SER A 128 26.10 1.90 -4.51
CA SER A 128 26.99 1.36 -5.54
C SER A 128 28.01 2.39 -6.01
N ILE A 129 27.60 3.67 -6.10
CA ILE A 129 28.51 4.76 -6.41
C ILE A 129 29.53 4.94 -5.27
N ALA A 130 29.08 5.01 -4.02
CA ALA A 130 29.95 5.22 -2.88
C ALA A 130 30.99 4.09 -2.72
N GLU A 131 30.57 2.84 -2.87
CA GLU A 131 31.46 1.66 -2.83
C GLU A 131 32.48 1.70 -3.98
N ALA A 132 32.07 2.10 -5.19
CA ALA A 132 32.98 2.29 -6.32
C ALA A 132 33.99 3.42 -6.09
N CYS A 133 33.60 4.47 -5.36
CA CYS A 133 34.50 5.55 -4.92
C CYS A 133 35.36 5.17 -3.70
N GLY A 134 35.34 3.91 -3.25
CA GLY A 134 36.14 3.43 -2.12
C GLY A 134 35.65 3.89 -0.74
N LEU A 135 34.37 4.29 -0.64
CA LEU A 135 33.74 4.67 0.62
C LEU A 135 33.03 3.48 1.27
N GLN A 136 33.01 3.45 2.60
CA GLN A 136 32.17 2.55 3.37
C GLN A 136 30.79 3.16 3.58
N VAL A 137 29.75 2.34 3.45
CA VAL A 137 28.34 2.77 3.53
C VAL A 137 27.68 2.16 4.76
N GLY A 138 27.34 3.02 5.72
CA GLY A 138 26.53 2.67 6.89
C GLY A 138 25.05 3.05 6.71
N TRP A 139 24.15 2.22 7.21
CA TRP A 139 22.71 2.51 7.25
C TRP A 139 22.18 2.42 8.68
N ASP A 140 21.58 3.51 9.15
CA ASP A 140 20.81 3.54 10.38
C ASP A 140 19.31 3.50 10.05
N GLN A 141 18.69 2.34 10.31
CA GLN A 141 17.28 2.09 10.04
C GLN A 141 16.34 2.95 10.89
N SER A 142 16.76 3.31 12.12
CA SER A 142 15.95 4.06 13.07
C SER A 142 15.94 5.55 12.74
N ALA A 143 17.10 6.11 12.40
CA ALA A 143 17.27 7.50 11.99
C ALA A 143 16.99 7.74 10.50
N LYS A 144 16.75 6.68 9.72
CA LYS A 144 16.63 6.73 8.25
C LYS A 144 17.82 7.45 7.61
N LYS A 145 19.02 7.17 8.12
CA LYS A 145 20.25 7.91 7.79
C LYS A 145 21.26 7.00 7.10
N VAL A 146 21.75 7.45 5.94
CA VAL A 146 22.92 6.88 5.28
C VAL A 146 24.16 7.64 5.75
N THR A 147 25.23 6.91 6.08
CA THR A 147 26.54 7.48 6.43
C THR A 147 27.59 6.96 5.47
N LEU A 148 28.39 7.85 4.89
CA LEU A 148 29.49 7.50 4.00
C LEU A 148 30.80 7.86 4.70
N THR A 149 31.69 6.89 4.87
CA THR A 149 33.00 7.09 5.51
C THR A 149 34.11 6.73 4.53
N LYS A 150 35.04 7.66 4.31
CA LYS A 150 36.32 7.35 3.67
C LYS A 150 37.22 6.77 4.76
N GLY A 151 37.74 5.55 4.56
CA GLY A 151 38.74 5.00 5.48
C GLY A 151 39.90 6.00 5.63
N ALA A 152 40.43 6.17 6.85
CA ALA A 152 41.64 6.95 7.04
C ALA A 152 42.73 6.37 6.12
N ALA A 153 43.39 7.23 5.34
CA ALA A 153 44.56 6.82 4.59
C ALA A 153 45.59 6.26 5.57
N LEU A 154 46.04 5.02 5.34
CA LEU A 154 47.25 4.48 5.95
C LEU A 154 48.47 5.24 5.43
#